data_AF-A0A929YF44-F1
#
_entry.id   AF-A0A929YF44-F1
#
_cell.length_a   1.000
_cell.length_b   1.000
_cell.length_c   1.000
_cell.angle_alpha   90.00
_cell.angle_beta   90.00
_cell.angle_gamma   90.00
#
_symmetry.space_group_name_H-M   'P 1'
#
loop_
_entity.id
_entity.type
_entity.pdbx_description
1 polymer ?
#
loop_
_entity_poly.entity_id
_entity_poly.type
_entity_poly.pdbx_seq_one_letter_code
_entity_poly.pdbx_strand_id
1 'polypeptide(L)'
;MIGVVVFLIVCILFFLFTLGIVFFIYNLKIRSWKRQNPEYAVVYFEKVNRNDYPKENVIGTRCIRISHVDGEYLHFSKKALFCFNNKILIAKGMHEVNVQRVNQYYKSKIDNVLFEEKIEFNFRANKQYIVRSDRELEHFKIEEL
;
A
#
# COMPACT_ATOMS: atom_id res chain seq x y z
N MET A 1 8.64 -32.66 30.69
CA MET A 1 8.41 -31.19 30.63
C MET A 1 9.56 -30.43 29.97
N ILE A 2 10.83 -30.65 30.35
CA ILE A 2 11.99 -29.92 29.80
C ILE A 2 12.11 -30.03 28.27
N GLY A 3 11.94 -31.22 27.69
CA GLY A 3 12.02 -31.42 26.24
C GLY A 3 10.97 -30.62 25.44
N VAL A 4 9.77 -30.45 26.00
CA VAL A 4 8.71 -29.65 25.37
C VAL A 4 9.07 -28.15 25.39
N VAL A 5 9.64 -27.68 26.51
CA VAL A 5 10.10 -26.28 26.63
C VAL A 5 11.23 -25.98 25.66
N VAL A 6 12.23 -26.87 25.55
CA VAL A 6 13.34 -26.72 24.60
C VAL A 6 12.84 -26.71 23.16
N PHE A 7 11.91 -27.61 22.81
CA PHE A 7 11.31 -27.63 21.48
C PHE A 7 10.59 -26.31 21.14
N LEU A 8 9.78 -25.79 22.06
CA LEU A 8 9.09 -24.50 21.87
C LEU A 8 10.08 -23.34 21.69
N ILE A 9 11.17 -23.30 22.46
CA ILE A 9 12.20 -22.27 22.33
C ILE A 9 12.83 -22.33 20.93
N VAL A 10 13.17 -23.53 20.44
CA VAL A 10 13.73 -23.70 19.08
C VAL A 10 12.74 -23.23 18.02
N CYS A 11 11.45 -23.56 18.15
CA CYS A 11 10.41 -23.08 17.23
C CYS A 11 10.30 -21.54 17.23
N ILE A 12 10.34 -20.92 18.42
CA ILE A 12 10.29 -19.46 18.54
C ILE A 12 11.53 -18.83 17.89
N LEU A 13 12.73 -19.35 18.16
CA LEU A 13 13.97 -18.84 17.57
C LEU A 13 13.97 -18.98 16.04
N PHE A 14 13.51 -20.12 15.52
CA PHE A 14 13.38 -20.33 14.08
C PHE A 14 12.37 -19.36 13.45
N PHE A 15 11.23 -19.13 14.11
CA PHE A 15 10.24 -18.16 13.67
C PHE A 15 10.80 -16.73 13.66
N LEU A 16 11.51 -16.31 14.71
CA LEU A 16 12.16 -15.01 14.76
C LEU A 16 13.25 -14.85 13.68
N PHE A 17 14.01 -15.92 13.41
CA PHE A 17 15.02 -15.92 12.36
C PHE A 17 14.42 -15.73 10.96
N THR A 18 13.34 -16.47 10.65
CA THR A 18 12.64 -16.33 9.36
C THR A 18 12.02 -14.93 9.20
N LEU A 19 11.43 -14.37 10.27
CA LEU A 19 10.98 -12.97 10.28
C LEU A 19 12.12 -11.99 10.01
N GLY A 20 13.28 -12.21 10.63
CA GLY A 20 14.48 -11.40 10.41
C GLY A 20 14.93 -11.39 8.95
N ILE A 21 14.95 -12.56 8.30
CA ILE A 21 15.30 -12.68 6.87
C ILE A 21 14.29 -11.92 6.00
N VAL A 22 12.99 -12.09 6.22
CA VAL A 22 11.95 -11.41 5.44
C VAL A 22 12.09 -9.90 5.58
N PHE A 23 12.28 -9.41 6.80
CA PHE A 23 12.50 -7.99 7.06
C PHE A 23 13.79 -7.49 6.38
N PHE A 24 14.88 -8.26 6.42
CA PHE A 24 16.13 -7.91 5.76
C PHE A 24 15.96 -7.76 4.24
N ILE A 25 15.36 -8.75 3.57
CA ILE A 25 15.09 -8.70 2.12
C ILE A 25 14.20 -7.51 1.77
N TYR A 26 13.16 -7.26 2.57
CA TYR A 26 12.26 -6.12 2.38
C TYR A 26 13.01 -4.78 2.42
N ASN A 27 13.90 -4.59 3.40
CA ASN A 27 14.72 -3.38 3.50
C ASN A 27 15.71 -3.23 2.34
N LEU A 28 16.30 -4.34 1.86
CA LEU A 28 17.14 -4.33 0.67
C LEU A 28 16.38 -3.89 -0.57
N LYS A 29 15.13 -4.37 -0.76
CA LYS A 29 14.27 -3.94 -1.87
C LYS A 29 14.03 -2.43 -1.85
N ILE A 30 13.66 -1.88 -0.68
CA ILE A 30 13.46 -0.42 -0.53
C ILE A 30 14.74 0.35 -0.85
N ARG A 31 15.87 -0.09 -0.27
CA ARG A 31 17.15 0.59 -0.46
C ARG A 31 17.60 0.57 -1.92
N SER A 32 17.46 -0.57 -2.59
CA SER A 32 17.76 -0.72 -4.01
C SER A 32 16.90 0.21 -4.86
N TRP A 33 15.58 0.22 -4.61
CA TRP A 33 14.65 1.05 -5.35
C TRP A 33 14.94 2.55 -5.18
N LYS A 34 15.21 3.01 -3.95
CA LYS A 34 15.60 4.41 -3.68
C LYS A 34 16.91 4.83 -4.36
N ARG A 35 17.84 3.89 -4.54
CA ARG A 35 19.09 4.15 -5.29
C ARG A 35 18.83 4.33 -6.78
N GLN A 36 17.88 3.59 -7.34
CA GLN A 36 17.48 3.69 -8.74
C GLN A 36 16.59 4.92 -9.01
N ASN A 37 15.79 5.32 -8.03
CA ASN A 37 14.89 6.47 -8.09
C ASN A 37 15.20 7.43 -6.93
N PRO A 38 16.31 8.22 -6.99
CA PRO A 38 16.69 9.14 -5.91
C PRO A 38 15.74 10.33 -5.81
N GLU A 39 15.14 10.73 -6.94
CA GLU A 39 14.11 11.75 -7.02
C GLU A 39 12.74 11.07 -6.96
N TYR A 40 12.15 10.98 -5.77
CA TYR A 40 10.85 10.34 -5.56
C TYR A 40 9.93 11.19 -4.69
N ALA A 41 8.63 10.99 -4.85
CA ALA A 41 7.56 11.48 -4.00
C ALA A 41 7.10 10.39 -3.03
N VAL A 42 6.49 10.81 -1.93
CA VAL A 42 5.81 9.93 -0.99
C VAL A 42 4.32 10.12 -1.12
N VAL A 43 3.57 9.04 -1.30
CA VAL A 43 2.11 9.07 -1.41
C VAL A 43 1.50 8.30 -0.24
N TYR A 44 0.57 8.95 0.45
CA TYR A 44 -0.24 8.40 1.52
C TYR A 44 -1.69 8.23 1.06
N PHE A 45 -2.43 7.38 1.76
CA PHE A 45 -3.87 7.20 1.55
C PHE A 45 -4.64 7.74 2.73
N GLU A 46 -5.75 8.43 2.43
CA GLU A 46 -6.73 8.81 3.43
C GLU A 46 -7.20 7.56 4.22
N LYS A 47 -7.19 7.68 5.55
CA LYS A 47 -7.78 6.66 6.41
C LYS A 47 -9.28 6.77 6.30
N VAL A 48 -9.89 5.74 5.72
CA VAL A 48 -11.34 5.63 5.66
C VAL A 48 -11.87 5.26 7.05
N ASN A 49 -12.71 6.12 7.64
CA ASN A 49 -13.31 5.83 8.94
C ASN A 49 -14.51 4.89 8.77
N ARG A 50 -14.61 3.86 9.61
CA ARG A 50 -15.64 2.82 9.49
C ARG A 50 -17.06 3.35 9.73
N ASN A 51 -17.16 4.43 10.50
CA ASN A 51 -18.43 5.06 10.86
C ASN A 51 -18.99 5.94 9.72
N ASP A 52 -18.20 6.22 8.69
CA ASP A 52 -18.58 7.12 7.61
C ASP A 52 -19.49 6.47 6.56
N TYR A 53 -19.81 5.19 6.73
CA TYR A 53 -20.66 4.44 5.81
C TYR A 53 -21.75 3.68 6.55
N PRO A 54 -22.96 3.55 5.95
CA PRO A 54 -24.05 2.82 6.56
C PRO A 54 -23.65 1.37 6.84
N LYS A 55 -23.76 0.99 8.12
CA LYS A 55 -23.34 -0.33 8.66
C LYS A 55 -24.03 -1.50 7.99
N GLU A 56 -25.18 -1.26 7.34
CA GLU A 56 -26.06 -2.29 6.80
C GLU A 56 -25.50 -3.01 5.56
N ASN A 57 -24.48 -2.46 4.88
CA ASN A 57 -23.93 -3.05 3.64
C ASN A 57 -22.41 -3.27 3.63
N VAL A 58 -21.71 -3.16 4.76
CA VAL A 58 -20.24 -3.21 4.81
C VAL A 58 -19.73 -4.43 5.58
N ILE A 59 -19.59 -5.56 4.88
CA ILE A 59 -18.97 -6.80 5.41
C ILE A 59 -17.42 -6.75 5.23
N GLY A 60 -16.81 -5.57 5.33
CA GLY A 60 -15.40 -5.37 5.00
C GLY A 60 -14.74 -4.10 5.58
N THR A 61 -13.48 -3.87 5.24
CA THR A 61 -12.79 -2.59 5.42
C THR A 61 -12.73 -1.89 4.08
N ARG A 62 -13.27 -0.68 3.99
CA ARG A 62 -13.10 0.15 2.79
C ARG A 62 -11.72 0.79 2.85
N CYS A 63 -10.95 0.67 1.77
CA CYS A 63 -9.64 1.29 1.66
C CYS A 63 -9.44 1.87 0.27
N ILE A 64 -8.55 2.87 0.18
CA ILE A 64 -8.04 3.40 -1.07
C ILE A 64 -6.66 2.78 -1.30
N ARG A 65 -6.37 2.38 -2.53
CA ARG A 65 -5.03 1.94 -2.94
C ARG A 65 -4.73 2.37 -4.37
N ILE A 66 -3.46 2.40 -4.73
CA ILE A 66 -3.03 2.45 -6.13
C ILE A 66 -2.80 1.02 -6.61
N SER A 67 -3.42 0.62 -7.71
CA SER A 67 -3.27 -0.72 -8.30
C SER A 67 -2.14 -0.76 -9.33
N HIS A 68 -2.06 0.26 -10.18
CA HIS A 68 -1.10 0.35 -11.28
C HIS A 68 -0.47 1.74 -11.34
N VAL A 69 0.76 1.79 -11.85
CA VAL A 69 1.49 3.03 -12.19
C VAL A 69 2.10 2.82 -13.57
N ASP A 70 1.79 3.72 -14.51
CA ASP A 70 2.18 3.66 -15.92
C ASP A 70 1.79 2.33 -16.59
N GLY A 71 0.61 1.80 -16.26
CA GLY A 71 0.12 0.50 -16.74
C GLY A 71 0.78 -0.73 -16.10
N GLU A 72 1.84 -0.56 -15.29
CA GLU A 72 2.48 -1.65 -14.56
C GLU A 72 1.78 -1.88 -13.20
N TYR A 73 1.51 -3.13 -12.86
CA TYR A 73 0.98 -3.46 -11.54
C TYR A 73 1.97 -3.04 -10.44
N LEU A 74 1.47 -2.38 -9.38
CA LEU A 74 2.30 -1.71 -8.36
C LEU A 74 3.41 -2.60 -7.78
N HIS A 75 3.15 -3.89 -7.60
CA HIS A 75 4.11 -4.83 -7.02
C HIS A 75 5.32 -5.13 -7.93
N PHE A 76 5.15 -4.94 -9.25
CA PHE A 76 6.16 -5.14 -10.28
C PHE A 76 6.70 -3.83 -10.85
N SER A 77 6.09 -2.69 -10.52
CA SER A 77 6.47 -1.40 -11.05
C SER A 77 7.91 -1.02 -10.71
N LYS A 78 8.63 -0.50 -11.69
CA LYS A 78 9.94 0.15 -11.46
C LYS A 78 9.80 1.59 -10.98
N LYS A 79 8.66 2.22 -11.27
CA LYS A 79 8.36 3.63 -10.99
C LYS A 79 7.63 3.85 -9.68
N ALA A 80 7.12 2.79 -9.05
CA ALA A 80 6.52 2.86 -7.74
C ALA A 80 6.91 1.68 -6.84
N LEU A 81 6.88 1.91 -5.53
CA LEU A 81 7.16 0.90 -4.52
C LEU A 81 6.19 1.01 -3.34
N PHE A 82 5.42 -0.05 -3.12
CA PHE A 82 4.62 -0.19 -1.91
C PHE A 82 5.49 -0.36 -0.66
N CYS A 83 5.26 0.49 0.34
CA CYS A 83 5.89 0.46 1.64
C CYS A 83 4.86 0.13 2.75
N PHE A 84 5.34 -0.31 3.91
CA PHE A 84 4.49 -0.46 5.10
C PHE A 84 3.85 0.88 5.49
N ASN A 85 2.77 0.81 6.27
CA ASN A 85 1.95 1.94 6.74
C ASN A 85 1.19 2.69 5.64
N ASN A 86 0.64 1.97 4.65
CA ASN A 86 -0.15 2.55 3.55
C ASN A 86 0.56 3.72 2.86
N LYS A 87 1.86 3.52 2.61
CA LYS A 87 2.72 4.48 1.94
C LYS A 87 3.21 3.89 0.64
N ILE A 88 3.24 4.69 -0.41
CA ILE A 88 3.88 4.35 -1.67
C ILE A 88 4.98 5.37 -1.95
N LEU A 89 6.10 4.90 -2.48
CA LEU A 89 7.09 5.77 -3.11
C LEU A 89 6.81 5.77 -4.61
N ILE A 90 6.76 6.94 -5.24
CA ILE A 90 6.61 7.07 -6.70
C ILE A 90 7.76 7.93 -7.22
N ALA A 91 8.37 7.54 -8.33
CA ALA A 91 9.41 8.33 -8.97
C ALA A 91 8.88 9.73 -9.36
N LYS A 92 9.78 10.71 -9.43
CA LYS A 92 9.43 12.04 -9.94
C LYS A 92 9.05 11.94 -11.42
N GLY A 93 7.99 12.65 -11.80
CA GLY A 93 7.57 12.77 -13.19
C GLY A 93 6.05 12.76 -13.35
N MET A 94 5.62 12.90 -14.60
CA MET A 94 4.23 12.64 -14.96
C MET A 94 4.01 11.13 -14.99
N HIS A 95 3.02 10.67 -14.23
CA HIS A 95 2.68 9.25 -14.13
C HIS A 95 1.17 9.06 -14.25
N GLU A 96 0.75 8.00 -14.95
CA GLU A 96 -0.63 7.52 -14.90
C GLU A 96 -0.77 6.60 -13.70
N VAL A 97 -1.64 6.95 -12.74
CA VAL A 97 -1.91 6.10 -11.58
C VAL A 97 -3.35 5.62 -11.59
N ASN A 98 -3.55 4.32 -11.42
CA ASN A 98 -4.87 3.75 -11.23
C ASN A 98 -5.18 3.69 -9.74
N VAL A 99 -6.12 4.52 -9.29
CA VAL A 99 -6.58 4.56 -7.91
C VAL A 99 -7.87 3.75 -7.78
N GLN A 100 -7.92 2.86 -6.79
CA GLN A 100 -9.05 1.99 -6.52
C GLN A 100 -9.62 2.23 -5.12
N ARG A 101 -10.94 2.29 -5.04
CA ARG A 101 -11.71 2.15 -3.80
C ARG A 101 -12.13 0.70 -3.71
N VAL A 102 -11.72 0.03 -2.64
CA VAL A 102 -11.87 -1.41 -2.49
C VAL A 102 -12.61 -1.70 -1.20
N ASN A 103 -13.53 -2.67 -1.24
CA ASN A 103 -14.09 -3.29 -0.07
C ASN A 103 -13.35 -4.60 0.21
N GLN A 104 -12.51 -4.61 1.24
CA GLN A 104 -11.78 -5.81 1.66
C GLN A 104 -12.65 -6.61 2.61
N TYR A 105 -13.20 -7.72 2.13
CA TYR A 105 -13.97 -8.62 2.99
C TYR A 105 -13.01 -9.49 3.79
N TYR A 106 -13.17 -9.51 5.11
CA TYR A 106 -12.33 -10.31 6.02
C TYR A 106 -12.37 -11.83 5.72
N LYS A 107 -13.37 -12.29 4.95
CA LYS A 107 -13.59 -13.71 4.62
C LYS A 107 -13.31 -14.08 3.16
N SER A 108 -13.11 -13.14 2.24
CA SER A 108 -12.78 -13.46 0.84
C SER A 108 -11.33 -13.12 0.54
N LYS A 109 -10.68 -13.94 -0.30
CA LYS A 109 -9.38 -13.60 -0.91
C LYS A 109 -9.51 -12.62 -2.08
N ILE A 110 -10.74 -12.24 -2.42
CA ILE A 110 -11.08 -11.38 -3.54
C ILE A 110 -11.60 -10.07 -2.97
N ASP A 111 -10.76 -9.06 -3.10
CA ASP A 111 -11.08 -7.67 -2.86
C ASP A 111 -12.12 -7.21 -3.89
N ASN A 112 -13.24 -6.62 -3.45
CA ASN A 112 -14.23 -6.08 -4.37
C ASN A 112 -13.87 -4.64 -4.71
N VAL A 113 -13.49 -4.38 -5.97
CA VAL A 113 -13.21 -3.03 -6.46
C VAL A 113 -14.54 -2.33 -6.68
N LEU A 114 -14.83 -1.34 -5.83
CA LEU A 114 -16.07 -0.57 -5.88
C LEU A 114 -16.01 0.52 -6.95
N PHE A 115 -14.84 1.11 -7.12
CA PHE A 115 -14.60 2.21 -8.04
C PHE A 115 -13.11 2.26 -8.40
N GLU A 116 -12.79 2.56 -9.66
CA GLU A 116 -11.44 2.73 -10.16
C GLU A 116 -11.37 3.95 -11.06
N GLU A 117 -10.33 4.77 -10.89
CA GLU A 117 -10.09 5.96 -11.68
C GLU A 117 -8.63 6.00 -12.11
N LYS A 118 -8.41 6.41 -13.35
CA LYS A 118 -7.08 6.72 -13.88
C LYS A 118 -6.81 8.20 -13.70
N ILE A 119 -5.70 8.53 -13.06
CA ILE A 119 -5.31 9.92 -12.79
C ILE A 119 -3.91 10.12 -13.33
N GLU A 120 -3.76 11.08 -14.23
CA GLU A 120 -2.45 11.55 -14.65
C GLU A 120 -1.99 12.62 -13.66
N PHE A 121 -0.83 12.42 -13.03
CA PHE A 121 -0.34 13.34 -12.01
C PHE A 121 1.17 13.54 -12.08
N ASN A 122 1.60 14.79 -11.91
CA ASN A 122 3.03 15.15 -11.88
C ASN A 122 3.58 15.11 -10.45
N PHE A 123 4.23 14.01 -10.10
CA PHE A 123 4.86 13.83 -8.80
C PHE A 123 6.20 14.59 -8.74
N ARG A 124 6.31 15.52 -7.79
CA ARG A 124 7.54 16.27 -7.57
C ARG A 124 8.46 15.55 -6.58
N ALA A 125 9.77 15.63 -6.81
CA ALA A 125 10.76 15.05 -5.91
C ALA A 125 10.65 15.62 -4.50
N ASN A 126 10.86 14.77 -3.49
CA ASN A 126 10.87 15.11 -2.07
C ASN A 126 9.56 15.73 -1.55
N LYS A 127 8.46 15.59 -2.31
CA LYS A 127 7.13 16.00 -1.88
C LYS A 127 6.34 14.84 -1.30
N GLN A 128 5.36 15.20 -0.47
CA GLN A 128 4.41 14.27 0.11
C GLN A 128 3.03 14.58 -0.43
N TYR A 129 2.29 13.53 -0.77
CA TYR A 129 0.94 13.65 -1.30
C TYR A 129 -0.01 12.76 -0.51
N ILE A 130 -1.28 13.13 -0.47
CA ILE A 130 -2.36 12.30 0.05
C ILE A 130 -3.39 12.05 -1.06
N VAL A 131 -3.77 10.79 -1.23
CA VAL A 131 -4.90 10.40 -2.06
C VAL A 131 -6.15 10.38 -1.19
N ARG A 132 -7.10 11.25 -1.52
CA ARG A 132 -8.39 11.37 -0.86
C ARG A 132 -9.51 10.88 -1.77
N SER A 133 -10.56 10.37 -1.15
CA SER A 133 -11.77 9.98 -1.87
C SER A 133 -12.83 11.06 -1.69
N ASP A 134 -13.22 11.73 -2.77
CA ASP A 134 -14.39 12.58 -2.76
C ASP A 134 -15.64 11.68 -2.68
N ARG A 135 -16.40 11.82 -1.58
CA ARG A 135 -17.48 10.88 -1.25
C ARG A 135 -18.75 11.15 -2.04
N GLU A 136 -18.92 12.37 -2.50
CA GLU A 136 -20.13 12.81 -3.20
C GLU A 136 -20.00 12.62 -4.71
N LEU A 137 -18.77 12.69 -5.23
CA LEU A 137 -18.52 12.79 -6.67
C LEU A 137 -17.97 11.52 -7.30
N GLU A 138 -17.77 10.43 -6.54
CA GLU A 138 -17.07 9.23 -7.04
C GLU A 138 -15.76 9.56 -7.77
N HIS A 139 -14.94 10.43 -7.19
CA HIS A 139 -13.62 10.79 -7.74
C HIS A 139 -12.55 10.73 -6.66
N PHE A 140 -11.29 10.57 -7.04
CA PHE A 140 -10.15 10.75 -6.15
C PHE A 140 -9.42 12.05 -6.44
N LYS A 141 -8.82 12.61 -5.39
CA LYS A 141 -7.96 13.78 -5.47
C LYS A 141 -6.61 13.45 -4.89
N ILE A 142 -5.56 13.87 -5.58
CA ILE A 142 -4.18 13.80 -5.11
C ILE A 142 -3.76 15.21 -4.71
N GLU A 143 -3.53 15.42 -3.42
CA GLU A 143 -3.21 16.72 -2.84
C GLU A 143 -1.81 16.70 -2.24
N GLU A 144 -1.04 17.77 -2.42
CA GLU A 144 0.25 17.95 -1.74
C GLU A 144 0.00 18.23 -0.24
N LEU A 145 0.77 17.55 0.63
CA LEU A 145 0.74 17.73 2.09
C LEU A 145 1.69 18.85 2.55
#